data_AF-A0A6J5WZ04-F1
#
_entry.id   AF-A0A6J5WZ04-F1
#
_cell.length_a   1.000
_cell.length_b   1.000
_cell.length_c   1.000
_cell.angle_alpha   90.00
_cell.angle_beta   90.00
_cell.angle_gamma   90.00
#
_symmetry.space_group_name_H-M   'P 1'
#
loop_
_entity.id
_entity.type
_entity.pdbx_description
1 polymer ?
#
loop_
_entity_poly.entity_id
_entity_poly.type
_entity_poly.pdbx_seq_one_letter_code
_entity_poly.pdbx_strand_id
1 'polypeptide(L)'
;MRELASRAASRVKAVAAEKITPPNSAYQFEVSWRFSGDNARRTSLLKAISPSALPQIFKNALTVPILLDIIKCAATFFVEEMDLAVNYLENLTRVPRFDTLIVFLSSLDNASMHASVLNSLRFSKAYS
;
A
#
# COMPACT_ATOMS: atom_id res chain seq x y z
N MET A 1 -22.78 -29.38 16.68
CA MET A 1 -21.65 -29.01 15.79
C MET A 1 -22.00 -27.99 14.69
N ARG A 2 -23.12 -28.14 13.95
CA ARG A 2 -23.47 -27.22 12.83
C ARG A 2 -23.66 -25.74 13.21
N GLU A 3 -24.16 -25.46 14.42
CA GLU A 3 -24.47 -24.09 14.84
C GLU A 3 -23.24 -23.25 15.23
N LEU A 4 -22.22 -23.90 15.80
CA LEU A 4 -20.92 -23.28 16.07
C LEU A 4 -20.19 -22.92 14.78
N ALA A 5 -20.24 -23.80 13.77
CA ALA A 5 -19.68 -23.54 12.45
C ALA A 5 -20.42 -22.39 11.73
N SER A 6 -21.75 -22.31 11.86
CA SER A 6 -22.56 -21.20 11.33
C SER A 6 -22.22 -19.85 12.00
N ARG A 7 -22.05 -19.83 13.32
CA ARG A 7 -21.62 -18.64 14.08
C ARG A 7 -20.18 -18.22 13.75
N ALA A 8 -19.27 -19.17 13.57
CA ALA A 8 -17.92 -18.89 13.13
C ALA A 8 -17.91 -18.32 11.70
N ALA A 9 -18.65 -18.92 10.77
CA ALA A 9 -18.75 -18.45 9.39
C ALA A 9 -19.42 -17.07 9.28
N SER A 10 -20.45 -16.79 10.10
CA SER A 10 -21.09 -15.47 10.15
C SER A 10 -20.21 -14.40 10.81
N ARG A 11 -19.40 -14.76 11.81
CA ARG A 11 -18.36 -13.86 12.36
C ARG A 11 -17.25 -13.59 11.35
N VAL A 12 -16.78 -14.60 10.62
CA VAL A 12 -15.80 -14.41 9.54
C VAL A 12 -16.36 -13.51 8.44
N LYS A 13 -17.63 -13.69 8.05
CA LYS A 13 -18.31 -12.80 7.09
C LYS A 13 -18.53 -11.39 7.64
N ALA A 14 -18.86 -11.24 8.92
CA ALA A 14 -19.03 -9.93 9.55
C ALA A 14 -17.70 -9.17 9.68
N VAL A 15 -16.60 -9.86 10.01
CA VAL A 15 -15.25 -9.30 10.03
C VAL A 15 -14.77 -8.98 8.60
N ALA A 16 -15.14 -9.79 7.60
CA ALA A 16 -14.86 -9.50 6.19
C ALA A 16 -15.73 -8.39 5.61
N ALA A 17 -16.90 -8.11 6.20
CA ALA A 17 -17.86 -7.10 5.78
C ALA A 17 -17.82 -5.83 6.64
N GLU A 18 -16.89 -5.71 7.60
CA GLU A 18 -16.52 -4.41 8.13
C GLU A 18 -16.07 -3.59 6.92
N LYS A 19 -16.93 -2.65 6.51
CA LYS A 19 -16.61 -1.66 5.49
C LYS A 19 -15.30 -1.04 5.92
N ILE A 20 -14.21 -1.41 5.24
CA ILE A 20 -12.91 -0.78 5.42
C ILE A 20 -13.17 0.68 5.09
N THR A 21 -13.30 1.50 6.14
CA THR A 21 -13.45 2.94 5.97
C THR A 21 -12.09 3.42 5.49
N PRO A 22 -12.02 4.03 4.29
CA PRO A 22 -10.74 4.45 3.77
C PRO A 22 -10.14 5.48 4.74
N PRO A 23 -8.88 5.29 5.17
CA PRO A 23 -8.23 6.22 6.08
C PRO A 23 -8.18 7.62 5.44
N ASN A 24 -8.48 8.64 6.23
CA ASN A 24 -8.43 10.04 5.77
C ASN A 24 -7.16 10.78 6.21
N SER A 25 -6.26 10.09 6.91
CA SER A 25 -4.99 10.62 7.42
C SER A 25 -3.93 9.53 7.48
N ALA A 26 -2.66 9.93 7.41
CA ALA A 26 -1.51 9.03 7.53
C ALA A 26 -1.55 8.20 8.81
N TYR A 27 -1.99 8.78 9.93
CA TYR A 27 -2.11 8.08 11.20
C TYR A 27 -3.11 6.91 11.12
N GLN A 28 -4.33 7.18 10.60
CA GLN A 28 -5.33 6.12 10.42
C GLN A 28 -4.83 5.05 9.44
N PHE A 29 -4.17 5.46 8.37
CA PHE A 29 -3.56 4.54 7.42
C PHE A 29 -2.55 3.63 8.13
N GLU A 30 -1.57 4.20 8.85
CA GLU A 30 -0.52 3.43 9.51
C GLU A 30 -1.06 2.46 10.56
N VAL A 31 -2.05 2.90 11.34
CA VAL A 31 -2.74 2.05 12.32
C VAL A 31 -3.32 0.83 11.59
N SER A 32 -4.21 1.04 10.61
CA SER A 32 -4.82 -0.06 9.87
C SER A 32 -3.81 -0.92 9.10
N TRP A 33 -2.74 -0.31 8.57
CA TRP A 33 -1.68 -0.99 7.83
C TRP A 33 -0.87 -1.94 8.71
N ARG A 34 -0.58 -1.53 9.95
CA ARG A 34 0.12 -2.36 10.94
C ARG A 34 -0.77 -3.50 11.43
N PHE A 35 -2.06 -3.26 11.63
CA PHE A 35 -3.02 -4.29 12.06
C PHE A 35 -3.43 -5.26 10.95
N SER A 36 -3.16 -4.94 9.69
CA SER A 36 -3.52 -5.80 8.56
C SER A 36 -2.81 -7.16 8.59
N GLY A 37 -1.65 -7.30 9.25
CA GLY A 37 -1.00 -8.58 9.56
C GLY A 37 -0.41 -9.36 8.37
N ASP A 38 -1.07 -9.39 7.22
CA ASP A 38 -0.64 -10.05 5.99
C ASP A 38 -0.74 -9.12 4.77
N ASN A 39 -0.13 -9.52 3.65
CA ASN A 39 -0.10 -8.72 2.43
C ASN A 39 -1.46 -8.63 1.71
N ALA A 40 -2.33 -9.64 1.85
CA ALA A 40 -3.65 -9.64 1.21
C ALA A 40 -4.54 -8.55 1.82
N ARG A 41 -4.56 -8.45 3.15
CA ARG A 41 -5.30 -7.42 3.89
C ARG A 41 -4.74 -6.02 3.65
N ARG A 42 -3.41 -5.87 3.58
CA ARG A 42 -2.78 -4.60 3.18
C ARG A 42 -3.16 -4.20 1.76
N THR A 43 -3.21 -5.16 0.85
CA THR A 43 -3.67 -4.92 -0.54
C THR A 43 -5.12 -4.48 -0.56
N SER A 44 -6.01 -5.15 0.18
CA SER A 44 -7.42 -4.74 0.29
C SER A 44 -7.59 -3.37 0.92
N LEU A 45 -6.81 -3.04 1.96
CA LEU A 45 -6.79 -1.71 2.58
C LEU A 45 -6.31 -0.65 1.59
N LEU A 46 -5.24 -0.92 0.84
CA LEU A 46 -4.73 -0.02 -0.19
C LEU A 46 -5.81 0.23 -1.24
N LYS A 47 -6.42 -0.84 -1.77
CA LYS A 47 -7.48 -0.78 -2.78
C LYS A 47 -8.76 -0.07 -2.33
N ALA A 48 -9.00 0.04 -1.02
CA ALA A 48 -10.11 0.85 -0.49
C ALA A 48 -9.87 2.37 -0.64
N ILE A 49 -8.63 2.80 -0.88
CA ILE A 49 -8.23 4.20 -0.99
C ILE A 49 -8.09 4.57 -2.47
N SER A 50 -8.70 5.67 -2.90
CA SER A 50 -8.40 6.17 -4.26
C SER A 50 -6.92 6.58 -4.36
N PRO A 51 -6.18 6.18 -5.42
CA PRO A 51 -4.77 6.57 -5.59
C PRO A 51 -4.53 8.08 -5.45
N SER A 52 -5.43 8.91 -5.98
CA SER A 52 -5.35 10.37 -5.91
C SER A 52 -5.54 10.94 -4.50
N ALA A 53 -6.03 10.15 -3.55
CA ALA A 53 -6.12 10.53 -2.15
C ALA A 53 -4.78 10.39 -1.40
N LEU A 54 -3.82 9.60 -1.91
CA LEU A 54 -2.54 9.37 -1.22
C LEU A 54 -1.77 10.65 -0.87
N PRO A 55 -1.61 11.64 -1.78
CA PRO A 55 -0.96 12.91 -1.43
C PRO A 55 -1.64 13.63 -0.26
N GLN A 56 -2.97 13.58 -0.19
CA GLN A 56 -3.76 14.23 0.85
C GLN A 56 -3.79 13.46 2.17
N ILE A 57 -3.73 12.13 2.12
CA ILE A 57 -3.65 11.27 3.30
C ILE A 57 -2.29 11.44 3.96
N PHE A 58 -1.21 11.37 3.16
CA PHE A 58 0.14 11.36 3.69
C PHE A 58 0.71 12.74 3.96
N LYS A 59 0.50 13.73 3.09
CA LYS A 59 1.07 15.08 3.23
C LYS A 59 2.58 14.99 3.58
N ASN A 60 2.95 15.40 4.80
CA ASN A 60 4.31 15.37 5.33
C ASN A 60 4.58 14.20 6.31
N ALA A 61 3.71 13.20 6.36
CA ALA A 61 3.78 12.07 7.27
C ALA A 61 4.18 10.74 6.59
N LEU A 62 4.45 10.73 5.28
CA LEU A 62 5.00 9.53 4.63
C LEU A 62 6.41 9.23 5.17
N THR A 63 6.65 7.96 5.48
CA THR A 63 7.93 7.44 5.98
C THR A 63 8.50 6.39 5.03
N VAL A 64 9.81 6.16 5.08
CA VAL A 64 10.50 5.17 4.22
C VAL A 64 9.90 3.75 4.37
N PRO A 65 9.67 3.21 5.60
CA PRO A 65 9.11 1.87 5.74
C PRO A 65 7.72 1.74 5.09
N ILE A 66 6.85 2.74 5.28
CA ILE A 66 5.51 2.74 4.69
C ILE A 66 5.57 2.84 3.17
N LEU A 67 6.42 3.71 2.62
CA LEU A 67 6.64 3.81 1.17
C LEU A 67 7.04 2.46 0.57
N LEU A 68 8.02 1.78 1.16
CA LEU A 68 8.51 0.49 0.69
C LEU A 68 7.43 -0.60 0.77
N ASP A 69 6.65 -0.62 1.85
CA ASP A 69 5.57 -1.59 2.01
C ASP A 69 4.43 -1.36 1.00
N ILE A 70 4.07 -0.11 0.70
CA ILE A 70 3.08 0.19 -0.33
C ILE A 70 3.58 -0.26 -1.71
N ILE A 71 4.85 -0.01 -2.05
CA ILE A 71 5.45 -0.47 -3.32
C ILE A 71 5.43 -1.99 -3.41
N LYS A 72 5.79 -2.71 -2.33
CA LYS A 72 5.70 -4.17 -2.27
C LYS A 72 4.28 -4.67 -2.46
N CYS A 73 3.29 -4.03 -1.84
CA CYS A 73 1.88 -4.36 -2.06
C CYS A 73 1.44 -4.06 -3.49
N ALA A 74 1.82 -2.92 -4.09
CA ALA A 74 1.51 -2.63 -5.49
C ALA A 74 2.06 -3.70 -6.44
N ALA A 75 3.25 -4.23 -6.15
CA ALA A 75 3.85 -5.31 -6.93
C ALA A 75 3.05 -6.63 -6.88
N THR A 76 2.29 -6.92 -5.82
CA THR A 76 1.54 -8.19 -5.72
C THR A 76 0.35 -8.27 -6.66
N PHE A 77 -0.22 -7.13 -7.05
CA PHE A 77 -1.35 -7.06 -7.99
C PHE A 77 -0.99 -6.40 -9.32
N PHE A 78 0.30 -6.11 -9.56
CA PHE A 78 0.76 -5.42 -10.77
C PHE A 78 0.42 -6.20 -12.05
N VAL A 79 0.51 -7.53 -12.02
CA VAL A 79 0.23 -8.37 -13.19
C VAL A 79 -1.26 -8.37 -13.55
N GLU A 80 -2.14 -8.33 -12.54
CA GLU A 80 -3.59 -8.44 -12.72
C GLU A 80 -4.25 -7.06 -12.94
N GLU A 81 -3.72 -6.02 -12.31
CA GLU A 81 -4.30 -4.67 -12.27
C GLU A 81 -3.21 -3.60 -12.48
N MET A 82 -2.51 -3.69 -13.61
CA MET A 82 -1.37 -2.82 -13.94
C MET A 82 -1.72 -1.33 -13.86
N ASP A 83 -2.81 -0.90 -14.48
CA ASP A 83 -3.22 0.51 -14.49
C ASP A 83 -3.45 1.05 -13.06
N LEU A 84 -4.03 0.22 -12.20
CA LEU A 84 -4.26 0.59 -10.81
C LEU A 84 -2.94 0.68 -10.04
N ALA A 85 -2.04 -0.29 -10.24
CA ALA A 85 -0.73 -0.31 -9.60
C ALA A 85 0.12 0.91 -10.03
N VAL A 86 0.15 1.23 -11.31
CA VAL A 86 0.82 2.42 -11.85
C VAL A 86 0.20 3.69 -11.26
N ASN A 87 -1.12 3.80 -11.21
CA ASN A 87 -1.79 4.95 -10.59
C ASN A 87 -1.39 5.15 -9.12
N TYR A 88 -1.23 4.08 -8.33
CA TYR A 88 -0.72 4.20 -6.96
C TYR A 88 0.71 4.73 -6.94
N LEU A 89 1.60 4.18 -7.76
CA LEU A 89 3.00 4.59 -7.83
C LEU A 89 3.13 6.06 -8.27
N GLU A 90 2.38 6.47 -9.29
CA GLU A 90 2.34 7.87 -9.75
C GLU A 90 1.86 8.81 -8.65
N ASN A 91 0.76 8.49 -7.95
CA ASN A 91 0.26 9.35 -6.90
C ASN A 91 1.16 9.37 -5.65
N LEU A 92 1.95 8.31 -5.40
CA LEU A 92 3.00 8.36 -4.37
C LEU A 92 4.08 9.39 -4.70
N THR A 93 4.47 9.53 -5.97
CA THR A 93 5.48 10.54 -6.38
C THR A 93 5.03 11.98 -6.11
N ARG A 94 3.71 12.21 -6.00
CA ARG A 94 3.11 13.52 -5.73
C ARG A 94 3.02 13.86 -4.24
N VAL A 95 3.42 12.95 -3.35
CA VAL A 95 3.44 13.22 -1.90
C VAL A 95 4.58 14.21 -1.60
N PRO A 96 4.35 15.34 -0.90
CA PRO A 96 5.37 16.39 -0.69
C PRO A 96 6.73 15.94 -0.09
N ARG A 97 6.77 14.80 0.61
CA ARG A 97 8.01 14.23 1.16
C ARG A 97 8.69 13.19 0.28
N PHE A 98 8.10 12.81 -0.85
CA PHE A 98 8.58 11.71 -1.67
C PHE A 98 10.05 11.89 -2.08
N ASP A 99 10.40 13.05 -2.63
CA ASP A 99 11.77 13.33 -3.08
C ASP A 99 12.79 13.21 -1.93
N THR A 100 12.44 13.73 -0.75
CA THR A 100 13.28 13.60 0.44
C THR A 100 13.47 12.14 0.85
N LEU A 101 12.42 11.32 0.76
CA LEU A 101 12.51 9.89 1.07
C LEU A 101 13.38 9.14 0.05
N ILE A 102 13.32 9.50 -1.23
CA ILE A 102 14.19 8.92 -2.26
C ILE A 102 15.65 9.28 -1.99
N VAL A 103 15.96 10.53 -1.65
CA VAL A 103 17.32 10.95 -1.26
C VAL A 103 17.81 10.16 -0.05
N PHE A 104 16.98 9.98 0.98
CA PHE A 104 17.33 9.15 2.12
C PHE A 104 17.60 7.70 1.71
N LEU A 105 16.76 7.12 0.87
CA LEU A 105 16.94 5.76 0.34
C LEU A 105 18.23 5.60 -0.47
N SER A 106 18.65 6.63 -1.22
CA SER A 106 19.92 6.62 -1.95
C SER A 106 21.15 6.77 -1.06
N SER A 107 21.01 7.38 0.11
CA SER A 107 22.07 7.48 1.12
C SER A 107 22.14 6.28 2.07
N LEU A 108 21.02 5.59 2.28
CA LEU A 108 20.94 4.32 2.97
C LEU A 108 21.34 3.22 1.98
N ASP A 109 22.64 2.94 1.91
CA ASP A 109 23.28 1.90 1.09
C ASP A 109 22.79 0.47 1.42
N ASN A 110 21.50 0.20 1.21
CA ASN A 110 20.89 -1.12 1.24
C ASN A 110 20.77 -1.59 -0.21
N ALA A 111 21.89 -2.09 -0.75
CA ALA A 111 22.03 -2.58 -2.12
C ALA A 111 20.91 -3.53 -2.57
N SER A 112 20.26 -4.25 -1.65
CA SER A 112 19.14 -5.15 -1.94
C SER A 112 17.80 -4.44 -2.20
N MET A 113 17.53 -3.31 -1.54
CA MET A 113 16.25 -2.60 -1.67
C MET A 113 16.26 -1.61 -2.84
N HIS A 114 17.41 -0.97 -3.09
CA HIS A 114 17.59 -0.03 -4.19
C HIS A 114 17.36 -0.72 -5.55
N ALA A 115 17.81 -1.97 -5.70
CA ALA A 115 17.64 -2.76 -6.93
C ALA A 115 16.16 -3.10 -7.20
N SER A 116 15.38 -3.52 -6.20
CA SER A 116 13.97 -3.87 -6.41
C SER A 116 13.10 -2.66 -6.73
N VAL A 117 13.30 -1.52 -6.06
CA VAL A 117 12.51 -0.30 -6.34
C VAL A 117 12.87 0.28 -7.71
N LEU A 118 14.17 0.36 -8.04
CA LEU A 118 14.59 0.84 -9.36
C LEU A 118 14.17 -0.11 -10.47
N ASN A 119 14.17 -1.43 -10.27
CA ASN A 119 13.63 -2.36 -11.26
C ASN A 119 12.14 -2.13 -11.46
N SER A 120 11.33 -2.05 -10.40
CA SER A 120 9.89 -1.81 -10.54
C SER A 120 9.57 -0.47 -11.23
N LEU A 121 10.33 0.59 -10.94
CA LEU A 121 10.17 1.89 -11.60
C LEU A 121 10.67 1.90 -13.05
N ARG A 122 11.77 1.18 -13.37
CA ARG A 122 12.26 1.00 -14.74
C ARG A 122 11.29 0.19 -15.59
N PHE A 123 10.69 -0.86 -15.02
CA PHE A 123 9.63 -1.61 -15.67
C PHE A 123 8.45 -0.69 -16.02
N SER A 124 8.01 0.17 -15.09
CA SER A 124 6.92 1.12 -15.36
C SER A 124 7.20 2.11 -16.50
N LYS A 125 8.46 2.47 -16.77
CA LYS A 125 8.86 3.41 -17.82
C LYS A 125 9.13 2.76 -19.19
N ALA A 126 9.31 1.44 -19.23
CA ALA A 126 9.58 0.70 -20.47
C ALA A 126 8.29 0.29 -21.22
N TYR A 127 7.13 0.44 -20.58
CA TYR A 127 5.82 0.06 -21.12
C TYR A 127 4.84 1.24 -21.27
N SER A 128 5.32 2.50 -21.22
CA SER A 128 4.58 3.70 -21.65
C SER A 128 5.14 4.25 -22.95
#